data_AF-A0A9P8ZJW5-F1
#
_entry.id   AF-A0A9P8ZJW5-F1
#
_cell.length_a   1.000
_cell.length_b   1.000
_cell.length_c   1.000
_cell.angle_alpha   90.00
_cell.angle_beta   90.00
_cell.angle_gamma   90.00
#
_symmetry.space_group_name_H-M   'P 1'
#
loop_
_entity.id
_entity.type
_entity.pdbx_description
1 polymer ?
#
loop_
_entity_poly.entity_id
_entity_poly.type
_entity_poly.pdbx_seq_one_letter_code
_entity_poly.pdbx_strand_id
1 'polypeptide(L)'
;MTEKSNDYNAAGGVDVEKRGSVVDSQQEDTADVPRQIQEDPAAERRLLFKQDRLILPLTALLYLSAYLDRGNIGNARQVGPCQLQGLEATVLDGDETKYSIVLMCFYITYIVFSIPGTLLAKAILPSMSIAMGCLVWSVAAASMAGAQNFASVVVCRLFIGVGEAMFGQAVALYYSMWYKKDEIAKRLAFFIGAGVLAGVFGGLIAFGVSHIHNPAIATWRILFLIEGLPSFVLAGIVILCLPSRPDKSGYLTEDERVLAKARLQADSLDEGHNGIDWNGVKRALTCPWTYIMSVSYSCMNCTLGSVSGFLPTIIKTMGYTNAEAQLFTVPPYAVALVFMTVTCAISDRVKARGPFVACVFTLSAIGWLILLTVHENQRARYFATFLTVIGGYAAIPLIMSWTSNNTGSQSQRAVSLGMLNSVGQCLSIAASFLFPKSEAPRWKTGFGTNLALNILAACIAIGLTVYFRRENRRRDAVEGPPPPAGTVLEVVKLHDLAPGFRYTP
;
A
#
# COMPACT_ATOMS: atom_id res chain seq x y z
N MET A 1 -1.69 -11.53 -88.84
CA MET A 1 -2.93 -12.31 -88.59
C MET A 1 -3.86 -11.38 -87.83
N THR A 2 -4.78 -10.68 -88.51
CA THR A 2 -6.23 -11.04 -88.62
C THR A 2 -6.87 -11.13 -87.23
N GLU A 3 -7.90 -10.38 -86.82
CA GLU A 3 -9.13 -9.94 -87.50
C GLU A 3 -9.94 -8.95 -86.62
N LYS A 4 -10.69 -8.03 -87.27
CA LYS A 4 -12.09 -7.54 -87.02
C LYS A 4 -12.51 -7.11 -85.59
N SER A 5 -12.87 -5.87 -85.30
CA SER A 5 -14.09 -5.09 -85.67
C SER A 5 -15.44 -5.79 -85.43
N ASN A 6 -16.23 -5.33 -84.46
CA ASN A 6 -17.60 -4.82 -84.72
C ASN A 6 -18.28 -4.17 -83.51
N ASP A 7 -18.87 -3.02 -83.81
CA ASP A 7 -19.73 -2.14 -83.02
C ASP A 7 -21.00 -2.79 -82.48
N TYR A 8 -21.61 -2.15 -81.46
CA TYR A 8 -22.99 -1.65 -81.56
C TYR A 8 -23.27 -0.54 -80.52
N ASN A 9 -23.42 0.70 -81.03
CA ASN A 9 -24.41 1.76 -80.71
C ASN A 9 -24.84 2.00 -79.25
N ALA A 10 -24.60 3.18 -78.65
CA ALA A 10 -25.11 4.53 -78.93
C ALA A 10 -26.36 4.92 -78.11
N ALA A 11 -26.29 6.15 -77.59
CA ALA A 11 -27.36 7.07 -77.20
C ALA A 11 -28.05 6.90 -75.84
N GLY A 12 -28.17 8.03 -75.13
CA GLY A 12 -29.23 8.28 -74.16
C GLY A 12 -28.72 8.73 -72.79
N GLY A 13 -28.55 10.03 -72.61
CA GLY A 13 -28.48 10.60 -71.26
C GLY A 13 -29.83 10.51 -70.54
N VAL A 14 -29.81 10.96 -69.28
CA VAL A 14 -30.88 11.63 -68.52
C VAL A 14 -30.98 11.12 -67.06
N ASP A 15 -31.07 12.10 -66.16
CA ASP A 15 -31.58 12.10 -64.78
C ASP A 15 -30.69 11.74 -63.58
N VAL A 16 -30.02 12.80 -63.12
CA VAL A 16 -29.81 13.15 -61.72
C VAL A 16 -31.16 13.49 -61.08
N GLU A 17 -31.71 12.65 -60.22
CA GLU A 17 -32.31 13.05 -58.93
C GLU A 17 -32.86 11.86 -58.11
N LYS A 18 -32.72 11.99 -56.78
CA LYS A 18 -33.44 11.30 -55.69
C LYS A 18 -33.03 9.87 -55.31
N ARG A 19 -32.00 9.81 -54.46
CA ARG A 19 -32.13 9.12 -53.16
C ARG A 19 -31.29 9.84 -52.10
N GLY A 20 -31.90 10.84 -51.48
CA GLY A 20 -31.34 11.54 -50.34
C GLY A 20 -31.50 10.76 -49.03
N SER A 21 -30.68 11.22 -48.06
CA SER A 21 -30.82 11.10 -46.61
C SER A 21 -30.68 9.71 -46.00
N VAL A 22 -29.58 9.47 -45.28
CA VAL A 22 -29.44 9.61 -43.80
C VAL A 22 -28.08 9.00 -43.42
N VAL A 23 -26.95 9.65 -43.73
CA VAL A 23 -25.65 9.36 -43.07
C VAL A 23 -24.72 10.57 -43.27
N ASP A 24 -24.98 11.69 -42.58
CA ASP A 24 -23.94 12.69 -42.30
C ASP A 24 -24.51 13.71 -41.32
N SER A 25 -24.21 13.56 -40.03
CA SER A 25 -24.41 14.59 -38.97
C SER A 25 -24.08 14.11 -37.55
N GLN A 26 -23.32 13.03 -37.34
CA GLN A 26 -22.98 12.58 -35.97
C GLN A 26 -21.48 12.37 -35.71
N GLN A 27 -20.60 13.08 -36.40
CA GLN A 27 -19.16 12.89 -36.22
C GLN A 27 -18.33 14.16 -35.95
N GLU A 28 -18.96 15.28 -35.59
CA GLU A 28 -18.23 16.53 -35.29
C GLU A 28 -18.30 17.07 -33.85
N ASP A 29 -19.07 16.49 -32.92
CA ASP A 29 -19.23 17.11 -31.58
C ASP A 29 -18.51 16.42 -30.39
N THR A 30 -17.78 15.31 -30.59
CA THR A 30 -17.11 14.60 -29.49
C THR A 30 -15.63 14.97 -29.30
N ALA A 31 -15.03 15.72 -30.22
CA ALA A 31 -13.61 16.08 -30.17
C ALA A 31 -13.31 17.39 -29.40
N ASP A 32 -14.30 18.27 -29.22
CA ASP A 32 -14.11 19.57 -28.54
C ASP A 32 -14.46 19.54 -27.04
N VAL A 33 -15.30 18.60 -26.60
CA VAL A 33 -15.65 18.40 -25.18
C VAL A 33 -14.44 17.98 -24.30
N PRO A 34 -13.47 17.15 -24.75
CA PRO A 34 -12.32 16.76 -23.95
C PRO A 34 -11.40 17.94 -23.59
N ARG A 35 -11.29 18.97 -24.44
CA ARG A 35 -10.36 20.09 -24.23
C ARG A 35 -10.89 21.14 -23.25
N GLN A 36 -12.19 21.48 -23.30
CA GLN A 36 -12.74 22.50 -22.41
C GLN A 36 -12.92 22.03 -20.96
N ILE A 37 -13.13 20.74 -20.74
CA ILE A 37 -13.26 20.15 -19.39
C ILE A 37 -11.88 19.97 -18.71
N GLN A 38 -10.80 19.94 -19.48
CA GLN A 38 -9.44 19.68 -18.99
C GLN A 38 -8.78 20.91 -18.31
N GLU A 39 -9.40 22.09 -18.36
CA GLU A 39 -8.83 23.36 -17.88
C GLU A 39 -9.64 24.09 -16.78
N ASP A 40 -10.57 23.43 -16.07
CA ASP A 40 -11.17 24.00 -14.85
C ASP A 40 -10.54 23.40 -13.56
N PRO A 41 -9.50 24.06 -12.98
CA PRO A 41 -8.93 23.67 -11.69
C PRO A 41 -9.95 23.58 -10.55
N ALA A 42 -11.04 24.36 -10.61
CA ALA A 42 -12.07 24.35 -9.57
C ALA A 42 -12.96 23.10 -9.67
N ALA A 43 -13.28 22.64 -10.88
CA ALA A 43 -13.96 21.37 -11.11
C ALA A 43 -13.08 20.18 -10.69
N GLU A 44 -11.79 20.19 -11.06
CA GLU A 44 -10.82 19.16 -10.66
C GLU A 44 -10.70 19.06 -9.13
N ARG A 45 -10.59 20.20 -8.44
CA ARG A 45 -10.52 20.22 -6.96
C ARG A 45 -11.80 19.72 -6.30
N ARG A 46 -12.99 20.05 -6.84
CA ARG A 46 -14.27 19.55 -6.33
C ARG A 46 -14.40 18.04 -6.51
N LEU A 47 -14.01 17.52 -7.68
CA LEU A 47 -13.98 16.09 -7.97
C LEU A 47 -13.07 15.34 -6.98
N LEU A 48 -11.83 15.82 -6.82
CA LEU A 48 -10.88 15.22 -5.89
C LEU A 48 -11.38 15.23 -4.45
N PHE A 49 -11.94 16.35 -3.98
CA PHE A 49 -12.49 16.43 -2.63
C PHE A 49 -13.66 15.44 -2.42
N LYS A 50 -14.51 15.28 -3.43
CA LYS A 50 -15.64 14.34 -3.38
C LYS A 50 -15.16 12.88 -3.33
N GLN A 51 -14.12 12.53 -4.11
CA GLN A 51 -13.46 11.23 -4.08
C GLN A 51 -12.76 10.98 -2.74
N ASP A 52 -11.97 11.94 -2.28
CA ASP A 52 -11.18 11.86 -1.05
C ASP A 52 -12.07 11.64 0.17
N ARG A 53 -13.22 12.33 0.25
CA ARG A 53 -14.16 12.26 1.37
C ARG A 53 -14.76 10.85 1.57
N LEU A 54 -14.83 10.04 0.51
CA LEU A 54 -15.37 8.69 0.58
C LEU A 54 -14.25 7.65 0.68
N ILE A 55 -13.26 7.74 -0.22
CA ILE A 55 -12.23 6.71 -0.38
C ILE A 55 -11.24 6.72 0.78
N LEU A 56 -10.73 7.89 1.19
CA LEU A 56 -9.65 7.95 2.18
C LEU A 56 -10.11 7.52 3.57
N PRO A 57 -11.25 7.98 4.13
CA PRO A 57 -11.70 7.54 5.44
C PRO A 57 -11.99 6.03 5.48
N LEU A 58 -12.65 5.47 4.48
CA LEU A 58 -12.96 4.04 4.45
C LEU A 58 -11.69 3.18 4.39
N THR A 59 -10.75 3.52 3.51
CA THR A 59 -9.50 2.77 3.40
C THR A 59 -8.60 2.96 4.63
N ALA A 60 -8.58 4.15 5.24
CA ALA A 60 -7.87 4.41 6.49
C ALA A 60 -8.47 3.61 7.67
N LEU A 61 -9.80 3.55 7.79
CA LEU A 61 -10.48 2.75 8.82
C LEU A 61 -10.19 1.26 8.65
N LEU A 62 -10.17 0.76 7.41
CA LEU A 62 -9.77 -0.62 7.14
C LEU A 62 -8.32 -0.89 7.55
N TYR A 63 -7.41 0.06 7.31
CA TYR A 63 -6.01 -0.11 7.68
C TYR A 63 -5.79 -0.05 9.19
N LEU A 64 -6.54 0.83 9.86
CA LEU A 64 -6.58 0.90 11.32
C LEU A 64 -7.07 -0.43 11.91
N SER A 65 -8.19 -0.95 11.41
CA SER A 65 -8.74 -2.26 11.78
C SER A 65 -7.73 -3.39 11.57
N ALA A 66 -7.12 -3.48 10.39
CA ALA A 66 -6.11 -4.52 10.09
C ALA A 66 -4.89 -4.44 11.03
N TYR A 67 -4.41 -3.23 11.37
CA TYR A 67 -3.29 -3.09 12.30
C TYR A 67 -3.66 -3.42 13.75
N LEU A 68 -4.91 -3.15 14.16
CA LEU A 68 -5.42 -3.59 15.47
C LEU A 68 -5.39 -5.12 15.56
N ASP A 69 -5.93 -5.83 14.57
CA ASP A 69 -5.97 -7.30 14.52
C ASP A 69 -4.56 -7.94 14.56
N ARG A 70 -3.57 -7.30 13.92
CA ARG A 70 -2.16 -7.72 14.01
C ARG A 70 -1.62 -7.62 15.43
N GLY A 71 -1.85 -6.48 16.10
CA GLY A 71 -1.43 -6.22 17.48
C GLY A 71 -2.20 -7.02 18.51
N ASN A 72 -3.43 -7.45 18.19
CA ASN A 72 -4.37 -8.08 19.11
C ASN A 72 -3.77 -9.29 19.84
N ILE A 73 -3.09 -10.19 19.13
CA ILE A 73 -2.48 -11.38 19.77
C ILE A 73 -1.37 -11.03 20.75
N GLY A 74 -0.63 -9.93 20.50
CA GLY A 74 0.37 -9.41 21.43
C GLY A 74 -0.28 -8.83 22.69
N ASN A 75 -1.41 -8.13 22.52
CA ASN A 75 -2.19 -7.60 23.64
C ASN A 75 -2.90 -8.72 24.42
N ALA A 76 -3.48 -9.71 23.74
CA ALA A 76 -4.14 -10.88 24.31
C ALA A 76 -3.21 -11.77 25.15
N ARG A 77 -1.90 -11.69 24.92
CA ARG A 77 -0.87 -12.30 25.78
C ARG A 77 -0.84 -11.64 27.17
N GLN A 78 -1.05 -10.33 27.24
CA GLN A 78 -0.88 -9.51 28.44
C GLN A 78 -2.19 -9.19 29.18
N VAL A 79 -3.34 -9.44 28.55
CA VAL A 79 -4.67 -9.06 29.06
C VAL A 79 -5.29 -10.15 29.94
N GLY A 80 -5.51 -9.82 31.22
CA GLY A 80 -6.23 -10.64 32.22
C GLY A 80 -5.79 -10.28 33.67
N PRO A 81 -6.65 -10.46 34.69
CA PRO A 81 -6.33 -10.13 36.09
C PRO A 81 -5.17 -10.98 36.65
N CYS A 82 -4.95 -12.16 36.07
CA CYS A 82 -3.72 -12.93 36.17
C CYS A 82 -3.26 -13.22 34.73
N GLN A 83 -1.98 -13.02 34.40
CA GLN A 83 -1.39 -13.44 33.11
C GLN A 83 -1.68 -14.91 32.75
N LEU A 84 -2.04 -15.71 33.76
CA LEU A 84 -2.55 -17.09 33.71
C LEU A 84 -3.89 -17.27 32.97
N GLN A 85 -4.65 -16.21 32.68
CA GLN A 85 -5.87 -16.27 31.86
C GLN A 85 -5.65 -15.84 30.41
N GLY A 86 -4.44 -15.43 30.02
CA GLY A 86 -4.13 -15.03 28.64
C GLY A 86 -4.21 -16.19 27.66
N LEU A 87 -4.27 -15.87 26.36
CA LEU A 87 -4.28 -16.86 25.27
C LEU A 87 -3.12 -17.88 25.40
N GLU A 88 -1.95 -17.38 25.83
CA GLU A 88 -0.74 -18.19 26.00
C GLU A 88 -0.88 -19.25 27.10
N ALA A 89 -1.46 -18.88 28.24
CA ALA A 89 -1.64 -19.78 29.37
C ALA A 89 -2.83 -20.74 29.19
N THR A 90 -3.85 -20.35 28.41
CA THR A 90 -5.10 -21.13 28.28
C THR A 90 -5.15 -22.02 27.05
N VAL A 91 -4.49 -21.65 25.95
CA VAL A 91 -4.58 -22.36 24.66
C VAL A 91 -3.21 -22.81 24.13
N LEU A 92 -2.12 -22.14 24.54
CA LEU A 92 -0.77 -22.43 24.07
C LEU A 92 0.10 -23.16 25.10
N ASP A 93 -0.47 -23.57 26.24
CA ASP A 93 0.22 -24.29 27.34
C ASP A 93 1.47 -23.57 27.90
N GLY A 94 1.59 -22.25 27.72
CA GLY A 94 2.78 -21.48 28.15
C GLY A 94 4.04 -21.70 27.31
N ASP A 95 3.94 -22.31 26.13
CA ASP A 95 5.08 -22.56 25.25
C ASP A 95 5.36 -21.35 24.32
N GLU A 96 6.46 -20.65 24.57
CA GLU A 96 6.91 -19.50 23.75
C GLU A 96 7.14 -19.88 22.27
N THR A 97 7.45 -21.15 21.99
CA THR A 97 7.64 -21.67 20.63
C THR A 97 6.31 -21.70 19.88
N LYS A 98 5.25 -22.19 20.52
CA LYS A 98 3.89 -22.22 19.95
C LYS A 98 3.39 -20.81 19.64
N TYR A 99 3.61 -19.85 20.54
CA TYR A 99 3.26 -18.45 20.30
C TYR A 99 3.99 -17.87 19.07
N SER A 100 5.29 -18.15 18.95
CA SER A 100 6.09 -17.71 17.80
C SER A 100 5.62 -18.34 16.48
N ILE A 101 5.27 -19.64 16.49
CA ILE A 101 4.70 -20.33 15.32
C ILE A 101 3.39 -19.66 14.88
N VAL A 102 2.50 -19.34 15.83
CA VAL A 102 1.21 -18.70 15.54
C VAL A 102 1.39 -17.32 14.88
N LEU A 103 2.38 -16.54 15.33
CA LEU A 103 2.76 -15.29 14.68
C LEU A 103 3.30 -15.51 13.26
N MET A 104 4.17 -16.51 13.07
CA MET A 104 4.74 -16.83 11.76
C MET A 104 3.68 -17.29 10.76
N CYS A 105 2.67 -18.05 11.19
CA CYS A 105 1.60 -18.54 10.32
C CYS A 105 0.90 -17.40 9.56
N PHE A 106 0.62 -16.28 10.22
CA PHE A 106 0.07 -15.09 9.56
C PHE A 106 1.00 -14.60 8.43
N TYR A 107 2.30 -14.46 8.70
CA TYR A 107 3.25 -13.95 7.71
C TYR A 107 3.42 -14.89 6.52
N ILE A 108 3.36 -16.21 6.72
CA ILE A 108 3.48 -17.20 5.63
C ILE A 108 2.37 -16.98 4.59
N THR A 109 1.10 -16.97 5.02
CA THR A 109 0.00 -16.75 4.08
C THR A 109 0.00 -15.33 3.54
N TYR A 110 0.35 -14.34 4.35
CA TYR A 110 0.46 -12.96 3.91
C TYR A 110 1.49 -12.78 2.78
N ILE A 111 2.64 -13.45 2.87
CA ILE A 111 3.70 -13.42 1.84
C ILE A 111 3.26 -14.15 0.58
N VAL A 112 2.75 -15.39 0.72
CA VAL A 112 2.39 -16.25 -0.42
C VAL A 112 1.24 -15.66 -1.22
N PHE A 113 0.21 -15.15 -0.53
CA PHE A 113 -0.98 -14.62 -1.18
C PHE A 113 -0.90 -13.14 -1.54
N SER A 114 0.20 -12.42 -1.26
CA SER A 114 0.25 -10.99 -1.58
C SER A 114 0.23 -10.70 -3.09
N ILE A 115 0.97 -11.47 -3.89
CA ILE A 115 0.96 -11.30 -5.35
C ILE A 115 -0.39 -11.75 -5.94
N PRO A 116 -0.91 -12.97 -5.64
CA PRO A 116 -2.23 -13.38 -6.09
C PRO A 116 -3.35 -12.45 -5.64
N GLY A 117 -3.33 -11.98 -4.39
CA GLY A 117 -4.34 -11.10 -3.81
C GLY A 117 -4.37 -9.72 -4.48
N THR A 118 -3.21 -9.16 -4.79
CA THR A 118 -3.13 -7.87 -5.52
C THR A 118 -3.55 -8.04 -6.99
N LEU A 119 -3.21 -9.18 -7.61
CA LEU A 119 -3.69 -9.52 -8.96
C LEU A 119 -5.21 -9.74 -9.01
N LEU A 120 -5.78 -10.37 -7.99
CA LEU A 120 -7.23 -10.57 -7.87
C LEU A 120 -7.96 -9.23 -7.87
N ALA A 121 -7.42 -8.22 -7.18
CA ALA A 121 -7.97 -6.86 -7.20
C ALA A 121 -8.04 -6.24 -8.61
N LYS A 122 -7.14 -6.60 -9.53
CA LYS A 122 -7.24 -6.21 -10.95
C LYS A 122 -8.18 -7.11 -11.75
N ALA A 123 -8.19 -8.42 -11.47
CA ALA A 123 -8.94 -9.40 -12.25
C ALA A 123 -10.47 -9.21 -12.13
N ILE A 124 -10.94 -8.91 -10.92
CA ILE A 124 -12.35 -8.66 -10.63
C ILE A 124 -12.61 -7.14 -10.50
N LEU A 125 -13.17 -6.71 -9.37
CA LEU A 125 -13.34 -5.32 -8.99
C LEU A 125 -12.46 -5.04 -7.76
N PRO A 126 -11.65 -3.97 -7.75
CA PRO A 126 -10.78 -3.67 -6.61
C PRO A 126 -11.52 -3.56 -5.28
N SER A 127 -12.70 -2.91 -5.27
CA SER A 127 -13.49 -2.76 -4.04
C SER A 127 -14.03 -4.10 -3.52
N MET A 128 -14.43 -5.02 -4.42
CA MET A 128 -14.86 -6.35 -4.04
C MET A 128 -13.70 -7.20 -3.52
N SER A 129 -12.51 -7.12 -4.13
CA SER A 129 -11.33 -7.81 -3.64
C SER A 129 -10.93 -7.33 -2.24
N ILE A 130 -10.89 -6.01 -2.04
CA ILE A 130 -10.59 -5.40 -0.73
C ILE A 130 -11.64 -5.82 0.31
N ALA A 131 -12.92 -5.79 -0.05
CA ALA A 131 -14.00 -6.18 0.84
C ALA A 131 -14.00 -7.67 1.19
N MET A 132 -13.77 -8.55 0.20
CA MET A 132 -13.66 -10.00 0.45
C MET A 132 -12.48 -10.30 1.35
N GLY A 133 -11.33 -9.64 1.14
CA GLY A 133 -10.19 -9.72 2.05
C GLY A 133 -10.60 -9.32 3.47
N CYS A 134 -11.31 -8.19 3.60
CA CYS A 134 -11.83 -7.69 4.87
C CYS A 134 -12.75 -8.67 5.58
N LEU A 135 -13.71 -9.26 4.85
CA LEU A 135 -14.60 -10.26 5.40
C LEU A 135 -13.83 -11.49 5.87
N VAL A 136 -12.90 -12.00 5.07
CA VAL A 136 -12.11 -13.20 5.40
C VAL A 136 -11.29 -12.97 6.67
N TRP A 137 -10.56 -11.85 6.78
CA TRP A 137 -9.78 -11.59 7.99
C TRP A 137 -10.67 -11.29 9.20
N SER A 138 -11.77 -10.56 9.03
CA SER A 138 -12.64 -10.16 10.15
C SER A 138 -13.37 -11.36 10.74
N VAL A 139 -13.88 -12.27 9.90
CA VAL A 139 -14.50 -13.52 10.35
C VAL A 139 -13.47 -14.39 11.06
N ALA A 140 -12.25 -14.50 10.54
CA ALA A 140 -11.20 -15.29 11.17
C ALA A 140 -10.72 -14.67 12.51
N ALA A 141 -10.63 -13.34 12.59
CA ALA A 141 -10.31 -12.61 13.81
C ALA A 141 -11.39 -12.80 14.89
N ALA A 142 -12.67 -12.63 14.55
CA ALA A 142 -13.77 -12.88 15.46
C ALA A 142 -13.86 -14.35 15.90
N SER A 143 -13.61 -15.29 14.97
CA SER A 143 -13.60 -16.73 15.26
C SER A 143 -12.49 -17.13 16.24
N MET A 144 -11.40 -16.35 16.33
CA MET A 144 -10.32 -16.59 17.28
C MET A 144 -10.80 -16.52 18.74
N ALA A 145 -11.83 -15.75 19.04
CA ALA A 145 -12.47 -15.73 20.36
C ALA A 145 -13.07 -17.10 20.75
N GLY A 146 -13.48 -17.91 19.77
CA GLY A 146 -14.00 -19.26 19.96
C GLY A 146 -12.93 -20.35 20.00
N ALA A 147 -11.64 -20.00 19.85
CA ALA A 147 -10.55 -20.97 19.82
C ALA A 147 -10.39 -21.69 21.17
N GLN A 148 -10.20 -23.01 21.08
CA GLN A 148 -10.04 -23.91 22.25
C GLN A 148 -8.72 -24.69 22.23
N ASN A 149 -8.02 -24.70 21.10
CA ASN A 149 -6.77 -25.45 20.94
C ASN A 149 -5.79 -24.71 20.02
N PHE A 150 -4.51 -25.07 20.10
CA PHE A 150 -3.45 -24.52 19.27
C PHE A 150 -3.79 -24.53 17.76
N ALA A 151 -4.33 -25.64 17.26
CA ALA A 151 -4.68 -25.80 15.85
C ALA A 151 -5.73 -24.76 15.39
N SER A 152 -6.77 -24.51 16.18
CA SER A 152 -7.80 -23.51 15.83
C SER A 152 -7.23 -22.10 15.74
N VAL A 153 -6.30 -21.73 16.63
CA VAL A 153 -5.61 -20.43 16.59
C VAL A 153 -4.73 -20.31 15.34
N VAL A 154 -3.99 -21.37 14.99
CA VAL A 154 -3.17 -21.44 13.78
C VAL A 154 -4.03 -21.27 12.53
N VAL A 155 -5.15 -22.00 12.42
CA VAL A 155 -6.06 -21.90 11.27
C VAL A 155 -6.61 -20.48 11.14
N CYS A 156 -7.09 -19.88 12.24
CA CYS A 156 -7.58 -18.50 12.22
C CYS A 156 -6.47 -17.53 11.75
N ARG A 157 -5.24 -17.68 12.23
CA ARG A 157 -4.10 -16.84 11.80
C ARG A 157 -3.76 -16.98 10.32
N LEU A 158 -3.80 -18.19 9.79
CA LEU A 158 -3.59 -18.42 8.36
C LEU A 158 -4.63 -17.67 7.52
N PHE A 159 -5.91 -17.74 7.89
CA PHE A 159 -6.99 -17.02 7.20
C PHE A 159 -6.91 -15.51 7.34
N ILE A 160 -6.50 -14.98 8.50
CA ILE A 160 -6.22 -13.53 8.67
C ILE A 160 -5.14 -13.10 7.66
N GLY A 161 -4.04 -13.87 7.53
CA GLY A 161 -2.99 -13.56 6.57
C GLY A 161 -3.45 -13.64 5.10
N VAL A 162 -4.33 -14.59 4.76
CA VAL A 162 -4.95 -14.66 3.42
C VAL A 162 -5.80 -13.41 3.15
N GLY A 163 -6.68 -13.04 4.08
CA GLY A 163 -7.57 -11.89 3.93
C GLY A 163 -6.80 -10.58 3.81
N GLU A 164 -5.83 -10.33 4.69
CA GLU A 164 -5.04 -9.10 4.66
C GLU A 164 -4.17 -8.98 3.40
N ALA A 165 -3.70 -10.10 2.84
CA ALA A 165 -2.89 -10.11 1.62
C ALA A 165 -3.64 -9.52 0.43
N MET A 166 -4.98 -9.58 0.45
CA MET A 166 -5.87 -9.02 -0.57
C MET A 166 -6.17 -7.53 -0.37
N PHE A 167 -5.62 -6.89 0.68
CA PHE A 167 -5.95 -5.52 1.05
C PHE A 167 -4.77 -4.55 0.94
N GLY A 168 -3.67 -4.77 1.67
CA GLY A 168 -2.63 -3.75 1.86
C GLY A 168 -2.09 -3.16 0.56
N GLN A 169 -1.60 -4.02 -0.34
CA GLN A 169 -1.07 -3.60 -1.65
C GLN A 169 -2.17 -3.36 -2.69
N ALA A 170 -3.33 -3.99 -2.51
CA ALA A 170 -4.51 -3.77 -3.35
C ALA A 170 -5.05 -2.33 -3.22
N VAL A 171 -4.95 -1.69 -2.04
CA VAL A 171 -5.33 -0.28 -1.87
C VAL A 171 -4.40 0.65 -2.66
N ALA A 172 -3.10 0.38 -2.70
CA ALA A 172 -2.18 1.19 -3.51
C ALA A 172 -2.46 1.03 -5.01
N LEU A 173 -2.78 -0.19 -5.46
CA LEU A 173 -3.25 -0.43 -6.81
C LEU A 173 -4.57 0.32 -7.08
N TYR A 174 -5.52 0.24 -6.16
CA TYR A 174 -6.81 0.92 -6.24
C TYR A 174 -6.65 2.44 -6.35
N TYR A 175 -5.78 3.06 -5.56
CA TYR A 175 -5.49 4.49 -5.68
C TYR A 175 -4.92 4.84 -7.06
N SER A 176 -4.11 3.98 -7.66
CA SER A 176 -3.61 4.19 -9.03
C SER A 176 -4.69 4.10 -10.13
N MET A 177 -5.90 3.66 -9.79
CA MET A 177 -7.06 3.66 -10.69
C MET A 177 -7.98 4.88 -10.51
N TRP A 178 -7.76 5.70 -9.47
CA TRP A 178 -8.60 6.85 -9.13
C TRP A 178 -7.86 8.18 -9.16
N TYR A 179 -6.55 8.18 -8.93
CA TYR A 179 -5.72 9.37 -8.77
C TYR A 179 -4.54 9.40 -9.74
N LYS A 180 -4.05 10.61 -10.03
CA LYS A 180 -2.85 10.83 -10.85
C LYS A 180 -1.56 10.43 -10.12
N LYS A 181 -0.46 10.25 -10.86
CA LYS A 181 0.83 9.80 -10.29
C LYS A 181 1.42 10.75 -9.23
N ASP A 182 1.09 12.03 -9.33
CA ASP A 182 1.51 13.11 -8.42
C ASP A 182 0.54 13.33 -7.25
N GLU A 183 -0.49 12.51 -7.14
CA GLU A 183 -1.55 12.63 -6.13
C GLU A 183 -1.57 11.45 -5.14
N ILE A 184 -0.88 10.36 -5.45
CA ILE A 184 -0.98 9.08 -4.75
C ILE A 184 -0.21 9.09 -3.42
N ALA A 185 0.98 9.70 -3.31
CA ALA A 185 1.82 9.51 -2.13
C ALA A 185 1.23 10.18 -0.89
N LYS A 186 0.68 11.38 -1.01
CA LYS A 186 -0.03 12.05 0.10
C LYS A 186 -1.23 11.23 0.61
N ARG A 187 -1.96 10.57 -0.31
CA ARG A 187 -3.12 9.73 0.03
C ARG A 187 -2.70 8.42 0.69
N LEU A 188 -1.63 7.82 0.19
CA LEU A 188 -1.00 6.69 0.85
C LEU A 188 -0.46 7.06 2.23
N ALA A 189 0.08 8.26 2.43
CA ALA A 189 0.50 8.72 3.75
C ALA A 189 -0.67 8.82 4.73
N PHE A 190 -1.84 9.31 4.29
CA PHE A 190 -3.05 9.30 5.11
C PHE A 190 -3.50 7.87 5.48
N PHE A 191 -3.51 6.98 4.48
CA PHE A 191 -3.83 5.55 4.66
C PHE A 191 -2.88 4.86 5.67
N ILE A 192 -1.57 4.97 5.45
CA ILE A 192 -0.55 4.38 6.33
C ILE A 192 -0.55 5.04 7.71
N GLY A 193 -0.88 6.33 7.78
CA GLY A 193 -1.00 7.09 9.03
C GLY A 193 -2.03 6.50 9.99
N ALA A 194 -3.08 5.86 9.46
CA ALA A 194 -4.06 5.15 10.28
C ALA A 194 -3.45 3.95 11.04
N GLY A 195 -2.40 3.33 10.51
CA GLY A 195 -1.67 2.25 11.19
C GLY A 195 -0.81 2.74 12.35
N VAL A 196 -0.29 3.98 12.26
CA VAL A 196 0.36 4.65 13.40
C VAL A 196 -0.64 4.85 14.53
N LEU A 197 -1.84 5.31 14.20
CA LEU A 197 -2.92 5.52 15.17
C LEU A 197 -3.42 4.20 15.78
N ALA A 198 -3.48 3.12 14.98
CA ALA A 198 -3.88 1.80 15.45
C ALA A 198 -3.01 1.28 16.60
N GLY A 199 -1.70 1.55 16.58
CA GLY A 199 -0.82 1.19 17.70
C GLY A 199 -1.22 1.85 19.02
N VAL A 200 -1.62 3.12 18.98
CA VAL A 200 -2.09 3.87 20.16
C VAL A 200 -3.45 3.35 20.62
N PHE A 201 -4.41 3.18 19.70
CA PHE A 201 -5.75 2.72 20.03
C PHE A 201 -5.77 1.26 20.53
N GLY A 202 -4.93 0.37 19.97
CA GLY A 202 -4.87 -1.03 20.38
C GLY A 202 -4.46 -1.21 21.83
N GLY A 203 -3.47 -0.43 22.30
CA GLY A 203 -3.08 -0.43 23.72
C GLY A 203 -4.20 0.09 24.64
N LEU A 204 -4.92 1.13 24.22
CA LEU A 204 -6.04 1.69 24.98
C LEU A 204 -7.24 0.72 25.05
N ILE A 205 -7.56 0.05 23.93
CA ILE A 205 -8.62 -0.97 23.87
C ILE A 205 -8.22 -2.14 24.78
N ALA A 206 -6.99 -2.64 24.68
CA ALA A 206 -6.50 -3.72 25.55
C ALA A 206 -6.58 -3.36 27.04
N PHE A 207 -6.20 -2.13 27.41
CA PHE A 207 -6.34 -1.61 28.77
C PHE A 207 -7.81 -1.50 29.20
N GLY A 208 -8.70 -0.99 28.35
CA GLY A 208 -10.13 -0.93 28.65
C GLY A 208 -10.73 -2.32 28.89
N VAL A 209 -10.39 -3.27 28.02
CA VAL A 209 -10.87 -4.66 28.09
C VAL A 209 -10.31 -5.39 29.31
N SER A 210 -9.10 -5.07 29.78
CA SER A 210 -8.53 -5.69 30.99
C SER A 210 -9.32 -5.39 32.27
N HIS A 211 -10.14 -4.34 32.29
CA HIS A 211 -11.03 -4.03 33.42
C HIS A 211 -12.36 -4.79 33.38
N ILE A 212 -12.67 -5.47 32.27
CA ILE A 212 -13.88 -6.27 32.12
C ILE A 212 -13.66 -7.63 32.79
N HIS A 213 -14.25 -7.79 33.96
CA HIS A 213 -14.21 -9.03 34.73
C HIS A 213 -15.46 -9.85 34.43
N ASN A 214 -15.30 -10.93 33.68
CA ASN A 214 -16.37 -11.90 33.44
C ASN A 214 -15.89 -13.31 33.82
N PRO A 215 -16.52 -13.99 34.78
CA PRO A 215 -16.12 -15.35 35.18
C PRO A 215 -16.41 -16.42 34.12
N ALA A 216 -17.32 -16.16 33.17
CA ALA A 216 -17.71 -17.13 32.14
C ALA A 216 -16.88 -17.03 30.85
N ILE A 217 -16.28 -15.86 30.56
CA ILE A 217 -15.56 -15.60 29.31
C ILE A 217 -14.20 -15.00 29.63
N ALA A 218 -13.14 -15.66 29.20
CA ALA A 218 -11.78 -15.15 29.35
C ALA A 218 -11.62 -13.80 28.64
N THR A 219 -10.96 -12.84 29.31
CA THR A 219 -10.85 -11.45 28.86
C THR A 219 -10.23 -11.31 27.46
N TRP A 220 -9.30 -12.20 27.08
CA TRP A 220 -8.71 -12.21 25.73
C TRP A 220 -9.73 -12.53 24.62
N ARG A 221 -10.76 -13.33 24.90
CA ARG A 221 -11.83 -13.64 23.93
C ARG A 221 -12.67 -12.41 23.64
N ILE A 222 -12.93 -11.61 24.67
CA ILE A 222 -13.67 -10.35 24.57
C ILE A 222 -12.87 -9.36 23.70
N LEU A 223 -11.54 -9.33 23.83
CA LEU A 223 -10.67 -8.50 23.00
C LEU A 223 -10.78 -8.84 21.51
N PHE A 224 -10.72 -10.13 21.13
CA PHE A 224 -10.91 -10.54 19.74
C PHE A 224 -12.31 -10.24 19.18
N LEU A 225 -13.35 -10.29 20.01
CA LEU A 225 -14.70 -9.91 19.59
C LEU A 225 -14.83 -8.39 19.37
N ILE A 226 -14.27 -7.59 20.28
CA ILE A 226 -14.33 -6.12 20.20
C ILE A 226 -13.56 -5.59 18.99
N GLU A 227 -12.47 -6.23 18.60
CA GLU A 227 -11.69 -5.80 17.42
C GLU A 227 -12.20 -6.45 16.11
N GLY A 228 -12.61 -7.72 16.15
CA GLY A 228 -13.05 -8.45 14.96
C GLY A 228 -14.46 -8.10 14.46
N LEU A 229 -15.43 -7.87 15.36
CA LEU A 229 -16.83 -7.59 14.96
C LEU A 229 -17.00 -6.22 14.27
N PRO A 230 -16.42 -5.11 14.75
CA PRO A 230 -16.48 -3.84 14.03
C PRO A 230 -15.81 -3.92 12.65
N SER A 231 -14.74 -4.70 12.54
CA SER A 231 -14.06 -4.97 11.27
C SER A 231 -14.98 -5.70 10.27
N PHE A 232 -15.78 -6.66 10.75
CA PHE A 232 -16.79 -7.32 9.93
C PHE A 232 -17.89 -6.37 9.45
N VAL A 233 -18.39 -5.49 10.32
CA VAL A 233 -19.37 -4.46 9.94
C VAL A 233 -18.76 -3.49 8.92
N LEU A 234 -17.51 -3.09 9.13
CA LEU A 234 -16.77 -2.23 8.21
C LEU A 234 -16.60 -2.89 6.83
N ALA A 235 -16.36 -4.19 6.78
CA ALA A 235 -16.32 -4.95 5.52
C ALA A 235 -17.66 -4.83 4.75
N GLY A 236 -18.79 -4.97 5.45
CA GLY A 236 -20.12 -4.76 4.87
C GLY A 236 -20.34 -3.34 4.35
N ILE A 237 -19.89 -2.33 5.10
CA ILE A 237 -19.93 -0.92 4.66
C ILE A 237 -19.09 -0.74 3.38
N VAL A 238 -17.91 -1.35 3.31
CA VAL A 238 -17.02 -1.23 2.14
C VAL A 238 -17.62 -1.89 0.90
N ILE A 239 -18.33 -3.01 1.03
CA ILE A 239 -19.06 -3.64 -0.09
C ILE A 239 -20.08 -2.68 -0.69
N LEU A 240 -20.79 -1.94 0.16
CA LEU A 240 -21.88 -1.06 -0.26
C LEU A 240 -21.40 0.33 -0.70
N CYS A 241 -20.36 0.87 -0.04
CA CYS A 241 -19.98 2.27 -0.16
C CYS A 241 -18.69 2.50 -0.95
N LEU A 242 -17.79 1.52 -1.13
CA LEU A 242 -16.52 1.74 -1.81
C LEU A 242 -16.65 1.56 -3.34
N PRO A 243 -16.56 2.63 -4.15
CA PRO A 243 -16.72 2.52 -5.60
C PRO A 243 -15.50 1.85 -6.23
N SER A 244 -15.69 0.90 -7.16
CA SER A 244 -14.54 0.14 -7.71
C SER A 244 -13.71 0.93 -8.73
N ARG A 245 -14.35 1.56 -9.71
CA ARG A 245 -13.71 2.34 -10.78
C ARG A 245 -14.54 3.59 -11.08
N PRO A 246 -13.93 4.67 -11.59
CA PRO A 246 -14.66 5.86 -11.99
C PRO A 246 -15.81 5.52 -12.97
N ASP A 247 -15.56 4.60 -13.91
CA ASP A 247 -16.47 4.27 -15.01
C ASP A 247 -17.79 3.63 -14.58
N LYS A 248 -17.76 2.83 -13.52
CA LYS A 248 -18.92 2.09 -13.00
C LYS A 248 -19.45 2.67 -11.68
N SER A 249 -18.93 3.83 -11.28
CA SER A 249 -19.31 4.46 -10.01
C SER A 249 -20.66 5.15 -10.13
N GLY A 250 -21.64 4.74 -9.31
CA GLY A 250 -22.89 5.47 -9.11
C GLY A 250 -22.77 6.70 -8.21
N TYR A 251 -21.58 6.95 -7.64
CA TYR A 251 -21.32 8.09 -6.75
C TYR A 251 -20.92 9.36 -7.50
N LEU A 252 -20.38 9.22 -8.72
CA LEU A 252 -20.01 10.34 -9.59
C LEU A 252 -21.19 10.69 -10.52
N THR A 253 -21.39 11.98 -10.77
CA THR A 253 -22.25 12.45 -11.87
C THR A 253 -21.60 12.13 -13.22
N GLU A 254 -22.36 12.21 -14.31
CA GLU A 254 -21.82 11.93 -15.65
C GLU A 254 -20.64 12.85 -15.99
N ASP A 255 -20.80 14.16 -15.74
CA ASP A 255 -19.74 15.15 -15.99
C ASP A 255 -18.48 14.88 -15.15
N GLU A 256 -18.66 14.53 -13.88
CA GLU A 256 -17.56 14.15 -12.98
C GLU A 256 -16.85 12.87 -13.44
N ARG A 257 -17.60 11.91 -14.02
CA ARG A 257 -17.05 10.66 -14.56
C ARG A 257 -16.23 10.91 -15.82
N VAL A 258 -16.72 11.75 -16.72
CA VAL A 258 -15.99 12.16 -17.93
C VAL A 258 -14.69 12.86 -17.54
N LEU A 259 -14.75 13.81 -16.60
CA LEU A 259 -13.57 14.49 -16.07
C LEU A 259 -12.58 13.51 -15.41
N ALA A 260 -13.06 12.56 -14.60
CA ALA A 260 -12.20 11.56 -13.98
C ALA A 260 -11.47 10.68 -15.01
N LYS A 261 -12.17 10.24 -16.06
CA LYS A 261 -11.57 9.45 -17.16
C LYS A 261 -10.55 10.25 -17.93
N ALA A 262 -10.90 11.47 -18.36
CA ALA A 262 -9.99 12.34 -19.13
C ALA A 262 -8.66 12.56 -18.38
N ARG A 263 -8.73 12.76 -17.06
CA ARG A 263 -7.55 12.92 -16.20
C ARG A 263 -6.66 11.69 -16.14
N LEU A 264 -7.25 10.49 -16.04
CA LEU A 264 -6.50 9.23 -15.96
C LEU A 264 -5.95 8.79 -17.33
N GLN A 265 -6.69 9.06 -18.41
CA GLN A 265 -6.24 8.82 -19.78
C GLN A 265 -5.07 9.72 -20.14
N ALA A 266 -5.06 10.98 -19.68
CA ALA A 266 -3.94 11.89 -19.87
C ALA A 266 -2.61 11.39 -19.28
N ASP A 267 -2.66 10.57 -18.22
CA ASP A 267 -1.51 9.93 -17.58
C ASP A 267 -1.26 8.48 -18.08
N SER A 268 -2.02 8.03 -19.08
CA SER A 268 -2.01 6.64 -19.60
C SER A 268 -2.26 5.59 -18.52
N LEU A 269 -3.13 5.90 -17.55
CA LEU A 269 -3.47 5.01 -16.43
C LEU A 269 -4.75 4.20 -16.67
N ASP A 270 -5.56 4.59 -17.66
CA ASP A 270 -6.79 3.90 -18.03
C ASP A 270 -6.52 2.81 -19.07
N GLU A 271 -6.77 1.56 -18.68
CA GLU A 271 -6.65 0.40 -19.58
C GLU A 271 -8.00 -0.08 -20.11
N GLY A 272 -9.13 0.48 -19.66
CA GLY A 272 -10.48 0.16 -20.15
C GLY A 272 -10.98 -1.29 -20.02
N HIS A 273 -10.12 -2.27 -19.69
CA HIS A 273 -10.46 -3.69 -19.63
C HIS A 273 -10.24 -4.32 -18.24
N ASN A 274 -11.19 -5.17 -17.85
CA ASN A 274 -11.04 -6.07 -16.71
C ASN A 274 -10.29 -7.32 -17.17
N GLY A 275 -9.39 -7.84 -16.34
CA GLY A 275 -8.62 -9.04 -16.65
C GLY A 275 -7.12 -8.89 -16.39
N ILE A 276 -6.44 -10.03 -16.33
CA ILE A 276 -5.00 -10.10 -16.09
C ILE A 276 -4.30 -10.16 -17.44
N ASP A 277 -3.53 -9.12 -17.75
CA ASP A 277 -2.50 -9.21 -18.78
C ASP A 277 -1.28 -9.99 -18.25
N TRP A 278 -1.12 -11.22 -18.71
CA TRP A 278 -0.03 -12.12 -18.35
C TRP A 278 1.33 -11.65 -18.87
N ASN A 279 1.39 -10.84 -19.94
CA ASN A 279 2.64 -10.25 -20.39
C ASN A 279 3.13 -9.20 -19.38
N GLY A 280 2.22 -8.38 -18.83
CA GLY A 280 2.52 -7.47 -17.73
C GLY A 280 2.98 -8.18 -16.46
N VAL A 281 2.41 -9.35 -16.15
CA VAL A 281 2.87 -10.22 -15.04
C VAL A 281 4.30 -10.69 -15.29
N LYS A 282 4.58 -11.25 -16.48
CA LYS A 282 5.92 -11.70 -16.87
C LYS A 282 6.93 -10.54 -16.83
N ARG A 283 6.52 -9.35 -17.28
CA ARG A 283 7.36 -8.15 -17.24
C ARG A 283 7.69 -7.75 -15.82
N ALA A 284 6.72 -7.71 -14.91
CA ALA A 284 6.97 -7.40 -13.50
C ALA A 284 7.97 -8.38 -12.85
N LEU A 285 7.79 -9.68 -13.10
CA LEU A 285 8.65 -10.75 -12.56
C LEU A 285 10.04 -10.82 -13.18
N THR A 286 10.24 -10.28 -14.38
CA THR A 286 11.55 -10.24 -15.05
C THR A 286 12.27 -8.91 -14.88
N CYS A 287 11.60 -7.88 -14.35
CA CYS A 287 12.17 -6.55 -14.24
C CYS A 287 13.07 -6.43 -13.00
N PRO A 288 14.39 -6.17 -13.15
CA PRO A 288 15.31 -6.18 -12.01
C PRO A 288 15.00 -5.09 -10.97
N TRP A 289 14.54 -3.91 -11.40
CA TRP A 289 14.27 -2.82 -10.48
C TRP A 289 13.12 -3.14 -9.51
N THR A 290 12.15 -3.99 -9.89
CA THR A 290 11.07 -4.46 -8.99
C THR A 290 11.66 -5.17 -7.78
N TYR A 291 12.64 -6.05 -7.99
CA TYR A 291 13.31 -6.78 -6.90
C TYR A 291 14.15 -5.84 -6.04
N ILE A 292 14.90 -4.93 -6.66
CA ILE A 292 15.73 -3.95 -5.95
C ILE A 292 14.85 -3.06 -5.05
N MET A 293 13.70 -2.61 -5.56
CA MET A 293 12.73 -1.83 -4.79
C MET A 293 12.13 -2.64 -3.64
N SER A 294 11.84 -3.91 -3.89
CA SER A 294 11.30 -4.80 -2.86
C SER A 294 12.32 -5.06 -1.73
N VAL A 295 13.61 -5.19 -2.05
CA VAL A 295 14.69 -5.29 -1.04
C VAL A 295 14.78 -4.01 -0.20
N SER A 296 14.67 -2.82 -0.82
CA SER A 296 14.60 -1.55 -0.10
C SER A 296 13.40 -1.50 0.85
N TYR A 297 12.24 -1.97 0.38
CA TYR A 297 11.03 -2.11 1.21
C TYR A 297 11.21 -3.14 2.34
N SER A 298 11.94 -4.24 2.13
CA SER A 298 12.28 -5.20 3.21
C SER A 298 13.14 -4.57 4.30
N CYS A 299 14.12 -3.74 3.92
CA CYS A 299 14.99 -3.05 4.89
C CYS A 299 14.15 -2.14 5.81
N MET A 300 13.19 -1.40 5.22
CA MET A 300 12.23 -0.60 5.97
C MET A 300 11.34 -1.46 6.88
N ASN A 301 10.82 -2.59 6.40
CA ASN A 301 9.96 -3.47 7.20
C ASN A 301 10.70 -4.05 8.41
N CYS A 302 12.00 -4.33 8.27
CA CYS A 302 12.84 -4.73 9.40
C CYS A 302 12.91 -3.64 10.49
N THR A 303 13.09 -2.38 10.07
CA THR A 303 13.05 -1.22 10.97
C THR A 303 11.69 -1.02 11.60
N LEU A 304 10.61 -1.16 10.82
CA LEU A 304 9.25 -1.08 11.32
C LEU A 304 8.97 -2.15 12.39
N GLY A 305 9.33 -3.41 12.12
CA GLY A 305 9.18 -4.49 13.09
C GLY A 305 10.01 -4.27 14.37
N SER A 306 11.25 -3.78 14.21
CA SER A 306 12.15 -3.46 15.32
C SER A 306 11.61 -2.34 16.20
N VAL A 307 11.11 -1.26 15.59
CA VAL A 307 10.52 -0.12 16.31
C VAL A 307 9.22 -0.55 17.00
N SER A 308 8.28 -1.15 16.26
CA SER A 308 6.96 -1.53 16.81
C SER A 308 7.04 -2.58 17.91
N GLY A 309 8.00 -3.52 17.84
CA GLY A 309 8.17 -4.56 18.85
C GLY A 309 8.96 -4.12 20.08
N PHE A 310 9.97 -3.25 19.92
CA PHE A 310 10.99 -3.02 20.96
C PHE A 310 11.17 -1.56 21.38
N LEU A 311 10.48 -0.60 20.75
CA LEU A 311 10.60 0.82 21.14
C LEU A 311 10.27 1.08 22.64
N PRO A 312 9.19 0.53 23.22
CA PRO A 312 8.93 0.72 24.66
C PRO A 312 10.05 0.14 25.52
N THR A 313 10.60 -1.02 25.11
CA THR A 313 11.72 -1.68 25.80
C THR A 313 12.99 -0.83 25.74
N ILE A 314 13.29 -0.21 24.59
CA ILE A 314 14.40 0.72 24.43
C ILE A 314 14.21 1.94 25.33
N ILE A 315 13.02 2.54 25.36
CA ILE A 315 12.72 3.71 26.20
C ILE A 315 12.81 3.35 27.69
N LYS A 316 12.35 2.16 28.09
CA LYS A 316 12.48 1.68 29.48
C LYS A 316 13.93 1.65 29.96
N THR A 317 14.90 1.34 29.09
CA THR A 317 16.33 1.39 29.47
C THR A 317 16.85 2.80 29.76
N MET A 318 16.05 3.83 29.51
CA MET A 318 16.35 5.22 29.83
C MET A 318 15.87 5.61 31.24
N GLY A 319 15.39 4.66 32.05
CA GLY A 319 15.01 4.88 33.45
C GLY A 319 13.52 5.12 33.69
N TYR A 320 12.68 5.03 32.67
CA TYR A 320 11.22 5.13 32.79
C TYR A 320 10.59 3.83 33.27
N THR A 321 9.46 3.93 33.98
CA THR A 321 8.62 2.77 34.32
C THR A 321 8.00 2.14 33.07
N ASN A 322 7.44 0.92 33.19
CA ASN A 322 6.79 0.25 32.04
C ASN A 322 5.64 1.09 31.44
N ALA A 323 4.83 1.74 32.29
CA ALA A 323 3.70 2.54 31.86
C ALA A 323 4.16 3.85 31.21
N GLU A 324 5.12 4.53 31.82
CA GLU A 324 5.72 5.74 31.24
C GLU A 324 6.40 5.44 29.91
N ALA A 325 7.18 4.35 29.81
CA ALA A 325 7.87 3.99 28.57
C ALA A 325 6.90 3.80 27.39
N GLN A 326 5.73 3.22 27.63
CA GLN A 326 4.66 3.12 26.62
C GLN A 326 4.13 4.51 26.23
N LEU A 327 3.88 5.39 27.20
CA LEU A 327 3.43 6.76 26.93
C LEU A 327 4.46 7.57 26.14
N PHE A 328 5.75 7.41 26.45
CA PHE A 328 6.85 8.07 25.78
C PHE A 328 7.10 7.56 24.35
N THR A 329 6.43 6.49 23.91
CA THR A 329 6.43 6.07 22.49
C THR A 329 5.52 6.95 21.63
N VAL A 330 4.49 7.56 22.21
CA VAL A 330 3.47 8.34 21.48
C VAL A 330 4.08 9.55 20.75
N PRO A 331 4.97 10.37 21.35
CA PRO A 331 5.54 11.51 20.65
C PRO A 331 6.38 11.16 19.40
N PRO A 332 7.28 10.15 19.42
CA PRO A 332 7.95 9.68 18.20
C PRO A 332 6.99 9.30 17.07
N TYR A 333 5.90 8.58 17.37
CA TYR A 333 4.88 8.21 16.39
C TYR A 333 4.13 9.43 15.83
N ALA A 334 3.74 10.37 16.68
CA ALA A 334 3.05 11.59 16.27
C ALA A 334 3.92 12.44 15.33
N VAL A 335 5.21 12.61 15.65
CA VAL A 335 6.16 13.33 14.80
C VAL A 335 6.36 12.59 13.47
N ALA A 336 6.47 11.27 13.48
CA ALA A 336 6.59 10.48 12.26
C ALA A 336 5.36 10.60 11.34
N LEU A 337 4.15 10.67 11.90
CA LEU A 337 2.92 10.89 11.15
C LEU A 337 2.92 12.24 10.42
N VAL A 338 3.30 13.31 11.12
CA VAL A 338 3.39 14.66 10.54
C VAL A 338 4.50 14.70 9.49
N PHE A 339 5.68 14.18 9.82
CA PHE A 339 6.83 14.16 8.92
C PHE A 339 6.55 13.38 7.64
N MET A 340 5.95 12.19 7.75
CA MET A 340 5.53 11.38 6.61
C MET A 340 4.56 12.15 5.70
N THR A 341 3.52 12.75 6.29
CA THR A 341 2.50 13.47 5.52
C THR A 341 3.09 14.66 4.76
N VAL A 342 3.94 15.44 5.42
CA VAL A 342 4.63 16.59 4.81
C VAL A 342 5.60 16.13 3.72
N THR A 343 6.41 15.11 3.99
CA THR A 343 7.41 14.59 3.04
C THR A 343 6.74 14.03 1.80
N CYS A 344 5.65 13.26 1.94
CA CYS A 344 4.88 12.75 0.80
C CYS A 344 4.24 13.89 -0.01
N ALA A 345 3.70 14.91 0.64
CA ALA A 345 3.12 16.07 -0.05
C ALA A 345 4.16 16.90 -0.81
N ILE A 346 5.37 17.05 -0.28
CA ILE A 346 6.48 17.72 -0.98
C ILE A 346 6.97 16.85 -2.13
N SER A 347 7.12 15.53 -1.91
CA SER A 347 7.53 14.58 -2.95
C SER A 347 6.56 14.54 -4.13
N ASP A 348 5.26 14.62 -3.86
CA ASP A 348 4.20 14.77 -4.87
C ASP A 348 4.42 16.03 -5.73
N ARG A 349 4.66 17.19 -5.09
CA ARG A 349 4.89 18.47 -5.79
C ARG A 349 6.17 18.49 -6.61
N VAL A 350 7.25 17.91 -6.09
CA VAL A 350 8.56 17.87 -6.76
C VAL A 350 8.61 16.80 -7.86
N LYS A 351 7.64 15.87 -7.89
CA LYS A 351 7.60 14.73 -8.84
C LYS A 351 8.89 13.89 -8.81
N ALA A 352 9.50 13.79 -7.63
CA ALA A 352 10.66 12.94 -7.37
C ALA A 352 10.41 12.15 -6.09
N ARG A 353 10.74 10.85 -6.11
CA ARG A 353 10.50 9.93 -4.99
C ARG A 353 11.83 9.46 -4.39
N GLY A 354 12.77 9.04 -5.22
CA GLY A 354 14.01 8.42 -4.78
C GLY A 354 14.84 9.27 -3.81
N PRO A 355 15.03 10.59 -4.04
CA PRO A 355 15.74 11.45 -3.10
C PRO A 355 15.10 11.54 -1.71
N PHE A 356 13.76 11.54 -1.63
CA PHE A 356 13.05 11.57 -0.36
C PHE A 356 13.17 10.24 0.38
N VAL A 357 13.09 9.12 -0.34
CA VAL A 357 13.34 7.78 0.22
C VAL A 357 14.76 7.69 0.78
N ALA A 358 15.77 8.16 0.04
CA ALA A 358 17.15 8.19 0.50
C ALA A 358 17.32 9.08 1.76
N CYS A 359 16.68 10.25 1.79
CA CYS A 359 16.71 11.15 2.95
C CYS A 359 16.12 10.48 4.19
N VAL A 360 14.93 9.85 4.08
CA VAL A 360 14.27 9.15 5.17
C VAL A 360 15.16 8.02 5.73
N PHE A 361 15.73 7.19 4.86
CA PHE A 361 16.63 6.12 5.31
C PHE A 361 17.93 6.64 5.93
N THR A 362 18.46 7.76 5.45
CA THR A 362 19.65 8.38 6.04
C THR A 362 19.36 8.91 7.43
N LEU A 363 18.21 9.57 7.64
CA LEU A 363 17.77 10.02 8.96
C LEU A 363 17.59 8.83 9.92
N SER A 364 16.95 7.77 9.45
CA SER A 364 16.79 6.51 10.20
C SER A 364 18.13 5.89 10.59
N ALA A 365 19.08 5.82 9.66
CA ALA A 365 20.44 5.33 9.91
C ALA A 365 21.14 6.17 10.99
N ILE A 366 21.01 7.50 10.96
CA ILE A 366 21.55 8.36 12.02
C ILE A 366 20.92 8.02 13.38
N GLY A 367 19.60 7.81 13.43
CA GLY A 367 18.91 7.37 14.65
C GLY A 367 19.47 6.06 15.21
N TRP A 368 19.61 5.03 14.38
CA TRP A 368 20.18 3.75 14.80
C TRP A 368 21.65 3.86 15.21
N LEU A 369 22.44 4.71 14.54
CA LEU A 369 23.83 4.98 14.90
C LEU A 369 23.94 5.64 16.28
N ILE A 370 23.07 6.62 16.58
CA ILE A 370 23.04 7.26 17.90
C ILE A 370 22.68 6.24 18.98
N LEU A 371 21.67 5.39 18.76
CA LEU A 371 21.30 4.34 19.72
C LEU A 371 22.41 3.31 19.93
N LEU A 372 23.21 3.03 18.90
CA LEU A 372 24.33 2.10 18.96
C LEU A 372 25.55 2.68 19.71
N THR A 373 25.83 3.98 19.55
CA THR A 373 27.07 4.62 20.03
C THR A 373 26.91 5.40 21.34
N VAL A 374 25.72 5.98 21.57
CA VAL A 374 25.46 6.83 22.73
C VAL A 374 24.74 6.02 23.81
N HIS A 375 25.38 5.90 24.98
CA HIS A 375 24.84 5.11 26.10
C HIS A 375 24.39 5.97 27.28
N GLU A 376 25.13 7.03 27.61
CA GLU A 376 24.93 7.82 28.83
C GLU A 376 23.91 8.94 28.67
N ASN A 377 23.89 9.61 27.51
CA ASN A 377 22.99 10.73 27.27
C ASN A 377 21.58 10.25 26.87
N GLN A 378 20.69 10.13 27.87
CA GLN A 378 19.31 9.69 27.67
C GLN A 378 18.51 10.59 26.73
N ARG A 379 18.76 11.91 26.72
CA ARG A 379 18.07 12.86 25.83
C ARG A 379 18.42 12.59 24.36
N ALA A 380 19.69 12.32 24.08
CA ALA A 380 20.15 11.96 22.74
C ALA A 380 19.57 10.61 22.28
N ARG A 381 19.53 9.62 23.17
CA ARG A 381 18.90 8.32 22.90
C ARG A 381 17.40 8.45 22.65
N TYR A 382 16.70 9.29 23.41
CA TYR A 382 15.29 9.56 23.19
C TYR A 382 15.05 10.27 21.86
N PHE A 383 15.85 11.31 21.53
CA PHE A 383 15.80 11.97 20.22
C PHE A 383 16.02 10.97 19.07
N ALA A 384 16.94 10.03 19.22
CA ALA A 384 17.20 9.01 18.22
C ALA A 384 15.97 8.14 17.91
N THR A 385 15.08 7.92 18.89
CA THR A 385 13.83 7.18 18.64
C THR A 385 12.88 7.89 17.67
N PHE A 386 12.90 9.23 17.61
CA PHE A 386 12.12 9.97 16.61
C PHE A 386 12.62 9.66 15.20
N LEU A 387 13.94 9.64 15.02
CA LEU A 387 14.57 9.37 13.72
C LEU A 387 14.31 7.95 13.23
N THR A 388 14.38 6.95 14.11
CA THR A 388 14.13 5.54 13.74
C THR A 388 12.66 5.31 13.39
N VAL A 389 11.72 5.92 14.12
CA VAL A 389 10.28 5.82 13.84
C VAL A 389 9.93 6.54 12.53
N ILE A 390 10.51 7.70 12.26
CA ILE A 390 10.38 8.39 10.96
C ILE A 390 10.81 7.45 9.82
N GLY A 391 11.96 6.80 9.97
CA GLY A 391 12.47 5.81 9.02
C GLY A 391 11.52 4.67 8.73
N GLY A 392 10.94 4.09 9.77
CA GLY A 392 10.05 2.92 9.67
C GLY A 392 8.72 3.21 8.97
N TYR A 393 8.16 4.41 9.12
CA TYR A 393 6.84 4.75 8.57
C TYR A 393 6.88 5.61 7.32
N ALA A 394 7.74 6.65 7.27
CA ALA A 394 7.68 7.63 6.18
C ALA A 394 8.12 7.05 4.82
N ALA A 395 8.94 5.99 4.83
CA ALA A 395 9.38 5.33 3.61
C ALA A 395 8.28 4.45 2.97
N ILE A 396 7.28 3.97 3.73
CA ILE A 396 6.21 3.08 3.23
C ILE A 396 5.46 3.72 2.05
N PRO A 397 4.75 4.85 2.22
CA PRO A 397 3.98 5.46 1.14
C PRO A 397 4.85 5.95 -0.02
N LEU A 398 6.08 6.40 0.27
CA LEU A 398 7.03 6.83 -0.77
C LEU A 398 7.42 5.66 -1.68
N ILE A 399 7.80 4.50 -1.13
CA ILE A 399 8.20 3.33 -1.94
C ILE A 399 7.01 2.73 -2.69
N MET A 400 5.83 2.67 -2.07
CA MET A 400 4.60 2.20 -2.73
C MET A 400 4.23 3.10 -3.91
N SER A 401 4.25 4.42 -3.72
CA SER A 401 4.00 5.38 -4.81
C SER A 401 5.09 5.33 -5.88
N TRP A 402 6.36 5.14 -5.49
CA TRP A 402 7.49 5.07 -6.43
C TRP A 402 7.39 3.84 -7.34
N THR A 403 7.00 2.70 -6.79
CA THR A 403 6.73 1.47 -7.55
C THR A 403 5.52 1.65 -8.47
N SER A 404 4.43 2.23 -7.95
CA SER A 404 3.22 2.50 -8.72
C SER A 404 3.49 3.40 -9.94
N ASN A 405 4.28 4.46 -9.76
CA ASN A 405 4.56 5.45 -10.80
C ASN A 405 5.46 4.91 -11.92
N ASN A 406 6.33 3.95 -11.59
CA ASN A 406 7.33 3.36 -12.50
C ASN A 406 6.86 2.09 -13.21
N THR A 407 5.61 1.70 -13.01
CA THR A 407 4.98 0.60 -13.76
C THR A 407 4.03 1.15 -14.81
N GLY A 408 4.17 0.66 -16.05
CA GLY A 408 3.38 1.10 -17.19
C GLY A 408 1.95 0.57 -17.12
N SER A 409 1.79 -0.75 -17.05
CA SER A 409 0.47 -1.39 -17.00
C SER A 409 -0.03 -1.64 -15.58
N GLN A 410 -1.34 -1.70 -15.41
CA GLN A 410 -1.99 -2.03 -14.14
C GLN A 410 -1.67 -3.48 -13.71
N SER A 411 -1.49 -4.42 -14.65
CA SER A 411 -1.07 -5.80 -14.34
C SER A 411 0.34 -5.85 -13.79
N GLN A 412 1.26 -5.13 -14.44
CA GLN A 412 2.63 -5.00 -13.98
C GLN A 412 2.66 -4.34 -12.59
N ARG A 413 1.88 -3.28 -12.41
CA ARG A 413 1.73 -2.58 -11.13
C ARG A 413 1.22 -3.47 -10.01
N ALA A 414 0.18 -4.26 -10.26
CA ALA A 414 -0.40 -5.18 -9.29
C ALA A 414 0.65 -6.19 -8.79
N VAL A 415 1.42 -6.78 -9.70
CA VAL A 415 2.49 -7.72 -9.34
C VAL A 415 3.64 -7.02 -8.63
N SER A 416 4.11 -5.87 -9.12
CA SER A 416 5.20 -5.14 -8.49
C SER A 416 4.85 -4.68 -7.07
N LEU A 417 3.63 -4.19 -6.83
CA LEU A 417 3.15 -3.85 -5.48
C LEU A 417 3.00 -5.09 -4.59
N GLY A 418 2.46 -6.19 -5.12
CA GLY A 418 2.39 -7.46 -4.40
C GLY A 418 3.77 -7.99 -4.02
N MET A 419 4.76 -7.88 -4.92
CA MET A 419 6.15 -8.26 -4.68
C MET A 419 6.81 -7.44 -3.59
N LEU A 420 6.53 -6.12 -3.50
CA LEU A 420 7.03 -5.30 -2.40
C LEU A 420 6.67 -5.93 -1.06
N ASN A 421 5.42 -6.38 -0.90
CA ASN A 421 5.00 -6.99 0.36
C ASN A 421 5.54 -8.41 0.54
N SER A 422 5.48 -9.27 -0.49
CA SER A 422 5.98 -10.65 -0.39
C SER A 422 7.45 -10.71 0.01
N VAL A 423 8.32 -9.93 -0.64
CA VAL A 423 9.75 -9.87 -0.29
C VAL A 423 9.97 -8.98 0.95
N GLY A 424 9.17 -7.93 1.09
CA GLY A 424 9.19 -6.98 2.21
C GLY A 424 9.10 -7.65 3.57
N GLN A 425 8.10 -8.52 3.72
CA GLN A 425 7.77 -9.14 5.00
C GLN A 425 8.76 -10.23 5.41
N CYS A 426 9.60 -10.73 4.52
CA CYS A 426 10.64 -11.71 4.86
C CYS A 426 11.61 -11.18 5.94
N LEU A 427 12.01 -9.90 5.85
CA LEU A 427 12.87 -9.29 6.88
C LEU A 427 12.10 -8.84 8.13
N SER A 428 10.77 -8.68 8.07
CA SER A 428 9.94 -8.48 9.28
C SER A 428 10.05 -9.65 10.25
N ILE A 429 10.11 -10.88 9.71
CA ILE A 429 10.27 -12.09 10.53
C ILE A 429 11.60 -12.04 11.27
N ALA A 430 12.68 -11.65 10.58
CA ALA A 430 14.00 -11.51 11.18
C ALA A 430 14.03 -10.44 12.29
N ALA A 431 13.28 -9.34 12.14
CA ALA A 431 13.22 -8.25 13.13
C ALA A 431 12.79 -8.71 14.53
N SER A 432 11.95 -9.74 14.62
CA SER A 432 11.51 -10.32 15.89
C SER A 432 12.64 -10.94 16.71
N PHE A 433 13.75 -11.31 16.06
CA PHE A 433 14.91 -11.95 16.68
C PHE A 433 16.10 -11.00 16.92
N LEU A 434 15.98 -9.73 16.51
CA LEU A 434 17.09 -8.78 16.53
C LEU A 434 17.45 -8.23 17.92
N PHE A 435 16.56 -8.38 18.90
CA PHE A 435 16.75 -7.83 20.26
C PHE A 435 16.73 -8.94 21.32
N PRO A 436 17.71 -9.86 21.31
CA PRO A 436 17.76 -10.94 22.30
C PRO A 436 17.97 -10.37 23.71
N LYS A 437 17.34 -11.02 24.70
CA LYS A 437 17.45 -10.63 26.12
C LYS A 437 18.90 -10.65 26.62
N SER A 438 19.75 -11.52 26.06
CA SER A 438 21.17 -11.66 26.40
C SER A 438 22.01 -10.43 26.08
N GLU A 439 21.60 -9.60 25.11
CA GLU A 439 22.32 -8.38 24.71
C GLU A 439 21.76 -7.11 25.35
N ALA A 440 20.72 -7.24 26.19
CA ALA A 440 20.15 -6.10 26.89
C ALA A 440 21.19 -5.49 27.85
N PRO A 441 21.24 -4.16 28.04
CA PRO A 441 20.42 -3.12 27.41
C PRO A 441 21.06 -2.49 26.15
N ARG A 442 22.16 -3.04 25.64
CA ARG A 442 22.94 -2.41 24.55
C ARG A 442 22.53 -2.89 23.15
N TRP A 443 21.95 -4.08 23.02
CA TRP A 443 21.41 -4.68 21.79
C TRP A 443 22.20 -4.33 20.52
N LYS A 444 23.51 -4.60 20.56
CA LYS A 444 24.44 -4.23 19.50
C LYS A 444 24.03 -4.87 18.17
N THR A 445 23.54 -6.11 18.21
CA THR A 445 23.07 -6.81 17.02
C THR A 445 21.85 -6.10 16.43
N GLY A 446 20.83 -5.81 17.24
CA GLY A 446 19.61 -5.17 16.76
C GLY A 446 19.83 -3.75 16.21
N PHE A 447 20.60 -2.92 16.92
CA PHE A 447 20.93 -1.58 16.45
C PHE A 447 21.86 -1.61 15.23
N GLY A 448 22.88 -2.47 15.23
CA GLY A 448 23.82 -2.60 14.12
C GLY A 448 23.19 -3.13 12.83
N THR A 449 22.33 -4.15 12.93
CA THR A 449 21.61 -4.70 11.76
C THR A 449 20.65 -3.66 11.18
N ASN A 450 19.89 -2.96 12.01
CA ASN A 450 19.01 -1.90 11.52
C ASN A 450 19.80 -0.76 10.87
N LEU A 451 20.92 -0.33 11.47
CA LEU A 451 21.82 0.65 10.86
C LEU A 451 22.29 0.22 9.47
N ALA A 452 22.82 -1.00 9.35
CA ALA A 452 23.33 -1.53 8.09
C ALA A 452 22.24 -1.62 7.00
N LEU A 453 21.04 -2.09 7.37
CA LEU A 453 19.91 -2.19 6.44
C LEU A 453 19.40 -0.81 5.99
N ASN A 454 19.37 0.19 6.86
CA ASN A 454 18.98 1.55 6.47
C ASN A 454 20.03 2.20 5.55
N ILE A 455 21.32 1.97 5.80
CA ILE A 455 22.39 2.43 4.89
C ILE A 455 22.25 1.74 3.52
N LEU A 456 22.03 0.43 3.50
CA LEU A 456 21.79 -0.32 2.26
C LEU A 456 20.58 0.24 1.50
N ALA A 457 19.48 0.49 2.18
CA ALA A 457 18.26 1.04 1.58
C ALA A 457 18.47 2.47 1.03
N ALA A 458 19.24 3.31 1.73
CA ALA A 458 19.63 4.63 1.24
C ALA A 458 20.49 4.53 -0.03
N CYS A 459 21.49 3.64 -0.04
CA CYS A 459 22.32 3.39 -1.22
C CYS A 459 21.49 2.87 -2.41
N ILE A 460 20.55 1.96 -2.17
CA ILE A 460 19.63 1.46 -3.18
C ILE A 460 18.76 2.60 -3.74
N ALA A 461 18.20 3.45 -2.87
CA ALA A 461 17.37 4.56 -3.29
C ALA A 461 18.15 5.55 -4.17
N ILE A 462 19.39 5.90 -3.79
CA ILE A 462 20.27 6.75 -4.58
C ILE A 462 20.61 6.07 -5.92
N GLY A 463 20.99 4.79 -5.90
CA GLY A 463 21.34 4.02 -7.08
C GLY A 463 20.20 3.94 -8.10
N LEU A 464 18.97 3.64 -7.63
CA LEU A 464 17.78 3.62 -8.47
C LEU A 464 17.42 5.02 -9.00
N THR A 465 17.55 6.06 -8.19
CA THR A 465 17.35 7.46 -8.64
C THR A 465 18.29 7.78 -9.80
N VAL A 466 19.58 7.46 -9.67
CA VAL A 466 20.60 7.69 -10.71
C VAL A 466 20.31 6.85 -11.94
N TYR A 467 19.94 5.58 -11.77
CA TYR A 467 19.57 4.69 -12.86
C TYR A 467 18.38 5.23 -13.65
N PHE A 468 17.28 5.61 -13.00
CA PHE A 468 16.09 6.16 -13.66
C PHE A 468 16.39 7.49 -14.36
N ARG A 469 17.19 8.37 -13.76
CA ARG A 469 17.64 9.61 -14.43
C ARG A 469 18.48 9.33 -15.67
N ARG A 470 19.39 8.35 -15.60
CA ARG A 470 20.25 7.96 -16.73
C ARG A 470 19.42 7.34 -17.85
N GLU A 471 18.46 6.48 -17.51
CA GLU A 471 17.58 5.84 -18.48
C GLU A 471 16.66 6.87 -19.14
N ASN A 472 16.10 7.81 -18.39
CA ASN A 472 15.32 8.91 -18.97
C ASN A 472 16.17 9.76 -19.91
N ARG A 473 17.40 10.13 -19.55
CA ARG A 473 18.32 10.87 -20.45
C ARG A 473 18.63 10.09 -21.72
N ARG A 474 18.79 8.76 -21.63
CA ARG A 474 19.00 7.89 -22.80
C ARG A 474 17.77 7.93 -23.72
N ARG A 475 16.56 7.82 -23.15
CA ARG A 475 15.32 7.91 -23.91
C ARG A 475 15.11 9.31 -24.50
N ASP A 476 15.47 10.36 -23.78
CA ASP A 476 15.40 11.74 -24.29
C ASP A 476 16.33 11.97 -25.48
N ALA A 477 17.49 11.31 -25.51
CA ALA A 477 18.42 11.37 -26.63
C ALA A 477 17.95 10.58 -27.86
N VAL A 478 17.15 9.51 -27.68
CA VAL A 478 16.70 8.63 -28.77
C VAL A 478 15.31 9.02 -29.29
N GLU A 479 14.38 9.32 -28.38
CA GLU A 479 12.96 9.58 -28.66
C GLU A 479 12.63 11.08 -28.68
N GLY A 480 13.53 11.93 -28.18
CA GLY A 480 13.27 13.36 -27.96
C GLY A 480 12.66 13.66 -26.58
N PRO A 481 12.27 14.92 -26.32
CA PRO A 481 11.72 15.34 -25.03
C PRO A 481 10.44 14.57 -24.69
N PRO A 482 10.04 14.51 -23.41
CA PRO A 482 8.82 13.83 -23.00
C PRO A 482 7.61 14.34 -23.81
N PRO A 483 6.72 13.43 -24.25
CA PRO A 483 5.58 13.82 -25.07
C PRO A 483 4.68 14.83 -24.33
N PRO A 484 3.94 15.68 -25.08
CA PRO A 484 3.05 16.67 -24.47
C PRO A 484 2.12 16.04 -23.44
N ALA A 485 1.84 16.75 -22.35
CA ALA A 485 0.90 16.30 -21.32
C ALA A 485 -0.45 15.95 -21.97
N GLY A 486 -0.99 14.77 -21.65
CA GLY A 486 -2.21 14.26 -22.28
C GLY A 486 -1.99 13.28 -23.45
N THR A 487 -0.74 13.06 -23.89
CA THR A 487 -0.45 12.05 -24.91
C THR A 487 -0.64 10.65 -24.33
N VAL A 488 -1.56 9.87 -24.92
CA VAL A 488 -1.82 8.49 -24.52
C VAL A 488 -0.68 7.60 -25.03
N LEU A 489 0.00 6.92 -24.12
CA LEU A 489 1.11 6.01 -24.40
C LEU A 489 0.61 4.57 -24.56
N GLU A 490 1.27 3.76 -25.40
CA GLU A 490 0.93 2.35 -25.60
C GLU A 490 1.44 1.43 -24.46
N VAL A 491 1.13 1.78 -23.22
CA VAL A 491 1.58 1.04 -22.01
C VAL A 491 0.90 -0.32 -21.83
N VAL A 492 -0.21 -0.58 -22.53
CA VAL A 492 -0.94 -1.85 -22.44
C VAL A 492 -0.12 -3.00 -23.03
N LYS A 493 0.54 -2.79 -24.18
CA LYS A 493 1.35 -3.82 -24.84
C LYS A 493 2.83 -3.76 -24.49
N LEU A 494 3.35 -2.54 -24.35
CA LEU A 494 4.79 -2.30 -24.18
C LEU A 494 5.18 -1.99 -22.72
N HIS A 495 4.20 -1.87 -21.81
CA HIS A 495 4.44 -1.69 -20.38
C HIS A 495 5.34 -0.46 -20.10
N ASP A 496 6.37 -0.61 -19.27
CA ASP A 496 7.37 0.42 -18.99
C ASP A 496 8.40 0.63 -20.13
N LEU A 497 8.29 -0.15 -21.23
CA LEU A 497 9.09 -0.01 -22.45
C LEU A 497 8.37 0.81 -23.54
N ALA A 498 7.15 1.29 -23.29
CA ALA A 498 6.43 2.12 -24.23
C ALA A 498 7.24 3.40 -24.59
N PRO A 499 7.40 3.73 -25.89
CA PRO A 499 8.01 4.98 -26.32
C PRO A 499 7.31 6.16 -25.65
N GLY A 500 8.06 7.15 -25.17
CA GLY A 500 7.54 8.29 -24.42
C GLY A 500 7.32 8.05 -22.92
N PHE A 501 7.39 6.81 -22.43
CA PHE A 501 7.36 6.55 -20.98
C PHE A 501 8.64 7.07 -20.31
N ARG A 502 8.48 7.76 -19.19
CA ARG A 502 9.59 8.26 -18.35
C ARG A 502 9.43 7.77 -16.92
N TYR A 503 10.52 7.27 -16.36
CA TYR A 503 10.56 6.84 -14.97
C TYR A 503 10.54 8.06 -14.04
N THR A 504 9.84 7.94 -12.91
CA THR A 504 9.92 8.93 -11.83
C THR A 504 11.17 8.64 -10.99
N PRO A 505 12.16 9.54 -10.94
CA PRO A 505 13.41 9.31 -10.24
C PRO A 505 13.28 9.37 -8.72
#